data_AF-A0A528TGX0-F1
#
_entry.id   AF-A0A528TGX0-F1
#
_cell.length_a   1.000
_cell.length_b   1.000
_cell.length_c   1.000
_cell.angle_alpha   90.00
_cell.angle_beta   90.00
_cell.angle_gamma   90.00
#
_symmetry.space_group_name_H-M   'P 1'
#
loop_
_entity.id
_entity.type
_entity.pdbx_description
1 polymer ?
#
loop_
_entity_poly.entity_id
_entity_poly.type
_entity_poly.pdbx_seq_one_letter_code
_entity_poly.pdbx_strand_id
1 'polypeptide(L)'
;VWDHLGGMPAMRMMIDTVAALSESGRQMRNRYCFQPMMQPGEMKRTFVEQGLTDVTETELMIRMDYQNFDDYWAPIAAGEGPLGKYMTTLDAAERTRTEAAVRD
;
A
#
# COMPACT_ATOMS: atom_id res chain seq x y z
N VAL A 1 -5.81 -12.32 0.87
CA VAL A 1 -4.66 -11.42 1.08
C VAL A 1 -4.57 -10.46 -0.09
N TRP A 2 -3.83 -9.36 0.05
CA TRP A 2 -3.65 -8.37 -1.01
C TRP A 2 -2.22 -8.45 -1.54
N ASP A 3 -2.06 -8.34 -2.85
CA ASP A 3 -0.74 -8.19 -3.44
C ASP A 3 -0.26 -6.74 -3.27
N HIS A 4 0.39 -6.42 -2.15
CA HIS A 4 0.99 -5.10 -1.93
C HIS A 4 2.36 -4.94 -2.58
N LEU A 5 2.95 -6.03 -3.08
CA LEU A 5 4.25 -5.99 -3.74
C LEU A 5 4.13 -5.64 -5.23
N GLY A 6 3.25 -6.34 -5.93
CA GLY A 6 3.04 -6.28 -7.38
C GLY A 6 1.65 -5.76 -7.80
N GLY A 7 0.75 -5.51 -6.85
CA GLY A 7 -0.60 -4.99 -7.08
C GLY A 7 -0.92 -3.72 -6.27
N MET A 8 -2.05 -3.09 -6.59
CA MET A 8 -2.55 -1.83 -6.00
C MET A 8 -1.73 -0.57 -6.38
N PRO A 9 -1.65 -0.21 -7.68
CA PRO A 9 -0.85 0.93 -8.15
C PRO A 9 -1.17 2.26 -7.46
N ALA A 10 -2.45 2.52 -7.15
CA ALA A 10 -2.87 3.71 -6.42
C ALA A 10 -2.20 3.83 -5.03
N MET A 11 -2.07 2.72 -4.31
CA MET A 11 -1.35 2.69 -3.03
C MET A 11 0.15 2.86 -3.23
N ARG A 12 0.70 2.24 -4.30
CA ARG A 12 2.13 2.30 -4.62
C ARG A 12 2.62 3.70 -4.95
N MET A 13 1.80 4.54 -5.61
CA MET A 13 2.15 5.94 -5.86
C MET A 13 2.55 6.65 -4.56
N MET A 14 1.69 6.64 -3.54
CA MET A 14 2.01 7.27 -2.25
C MET A 14 3.18 6.58 -1.54
N ILE A 15 3.19 5.24 -1.47
CA ILE A 15 4.21 4.46 -0.75
C ILE A 15 5.62 4.69 -1.30
N ASP A 16 5.77 4.65 -2.63
CA ASP A 16 7.07 4.83 -3.27
C ASP A 16 7.53 6.30 -3.16
N THR A 17 6.61 7.27 -3.25
CA THR A 17 6.92 8.69 -3.01
C THR A 17 7.41 8.94 -1.59
N VAL A 18 6.71 8.50 -0.55
CA VAL A 18 7.14 8.75 0.83
C VAL A 18 8.47 8.05 1.16
N ALA A 19 8.73 6.89 0.56
CA ALA A 19 10.01 6.21 0.68
C ALA A 19 11.18 6.97 0.05
N ALA A 20 10.93 7.75 -1.01
CA ALA A 20 11.92 8.65 -1.58
C ALA A 20 12.19 9.86 -0.66
N LEU A 21 11.17 10.32 0.07
CA LEU A 21 11.26 11.54 0.89
C LEU A 21 11.93 11.34 2.25
N SER A 22 11.85 10.16 2.87
CA SER A 22 12.31 9.98 4.25
C SER A 22 12.64 8.54 4.63
N GLU A 23 13.39 8.39 5.73
CA GLU A 23 13.66 7.08 6.35
C GLU A 23 12.38 6.46 6.93
N SER A 24 11.50 7.24 7.55
CA SER A 24 10.22 6.73 8.06
C SER A 24 9.34 6.21 6.91
N GLY A 25 9.39 6.86 5.74
CA GLY A 25 8.72 6.39 4.53
C GLY A 25 9.33 5.09 3.99
N ARG A 26 10.65 4.93 4.02
CA ARG A 26 11.30 3.65 3.66
C ARG A 26 10.88 2.51 4.58
N GLN A 27 10.79 2.77 5.88
CA GLN A 27 10.31 1.80 6.86
C GLN A 27 8.85 1.43 6.63
N MET A 28 8.00 2.42 6.35
CA MET A 28 6.60 2.22 5.98
C MET A 28 6.49 1.33 4.74
N ARG A 29 7.23 1.63 3.67
CA ARG A 29 7.26 0.83 2.45
C ARG A 29 7.70 -0.61 2.72
N ASN A 30 8.77 -0.79 3.49
CA ASN A 30 9.26 -2.12 3.83
C ASN A 30 8.17 -2.94 4.53
N ARG A 31 7.51 -2.33 5.52
CA ARG A 31 6.40 -2.98 6.24
C ARG A 31 5.21 -3.25 5.32
N TYR A 32 4.80 -2.29 4.50
CA TYR A 32 3.58 -2.40 3.68
C TYR A 32 3.72 -3.45 2.58
N CYS A 33 4.85 -3.46 1.86
CA CYS A 33 5.05 -4.28 0.66
C CYS A 33 5.75 -5.62 0.90
N PHE A 34 6.52 -5.79 1.99
CA PHE A 34 7.42 -6.95 2.16
C PHE A 34 7.17 -7.76 3.43
N GLN A 35 6.09 -7.49 4.17
CA GLN A 35 5.63 -8.39 5.22
C GLN A 35 5.09 -9.70 4.60
N PRO A 36 5.10 -10.83 5.34
CA PRO A 36 4.61 -12.10 4.81
C PRO A 36 3.17 -12.01 4.30
N MET A 37 2.84 -12.83 3.29
CA MET A 37 1.50 -12.94 2.70
C MET A 37 1.08 -11.72 1.88
N MET A 38 2.04 -11.07 1.22
CA MET A 38 1.82 -9.85 0.42
C MET A 38 2.15 -10.02 -1.06
N GLN A 39 2.54 -11.23 -1.49
CA GLN A 39 2.80 -11.56 -2.88
C GLN A 39 1.91 -12.73 -3.33
N PRO A 40 1.56 -12.81 -4.63
CA PRO A 40 0.82 -13.95 -5.16
C PRO A 40 1.54 -15.28 -4.88
N GLY A 41 0.79 -16.33 -4.55
CA GLY A 41 1.34 -17.66 -4.28
C GLY A 41 1.83 -17.90 -2.85
N GLU A 42 2.10 -16.86 -2.05
CA GLU A 42 2.60 -17.06 -0.67
C GLU A 42 1.58 -17.78 0.22
N MET A 43 0.31 -17.39 0.13
CA MET A 43 -0.76 -17.99 0.92
C MET A 43 -0.99 -19.45 0.53
N LYS A 44 -1.06 -19.73 -0.77
CA LYS A 44 -1.18 -21.11 -1.27
C LYS A 44 -0.04 -21.98 -0.77
N ARG A 45 1.21 -21.51 -0.90
CA ARG A 45 2.40 -22.23 -0.43
C ARG A 45 2.32 -22.52 1.06
N THR A 46 1.98 -21.54 1.88
CA THR A 46 1.85 -21.76 3.33
C THR A 46 0.77 -22.78 3.67
N PHE A 47 -0.39 -22.77 3.01
CA PHE A 47 -1.42 -23.79 3.26
C PHE A 47 -0.97 -25.19 2.87
N VAL A 48 -0.29 -25.34 1.74
CA VAL A 48 0.28 -26.63 1.31
C VAL A 48 1.36 -27.12 2.29
N GLU A 49 2.24 -26.23 2.77
CA GLU A 49 3.26 -26.56 3.78
C GLU A 49 2.66 -27.02 5.12
N GLN A 50 1.43 -26.61 5.43
CA GLN A 50 0.68 -27.08 6.61
C GLN A 50 -0.17 -28.32 6.36
N GLY A 51 -0.02 -28.96 5.20
CA GLY A 51 -0.67 -30.24 4.87
C GLY A 51 -2.08 -30.12 4.28
N LEU A 52 -2.55 -28.91 3.93
CA LEU A 52 -3.78 -28.78 3.18
C LEU A 52 -3.59 -29.30 1.74
N THR A 53 -4.53 -30.11 1.28
CA THR A 53 -4.60 -30.59 -0.11
C THR A 53 -5.58 -29.75 -0.93
N ASP A 54 -5.50 -29.86 -2.26
CA ASP A 54 -6.46 -29.24 -3.20
C ASP A 54 -6.61 -27.72 -3.08
N VAL A 55 -5.55 -27.03 -2.63
CA VAL A 55 -5.54 -25.57 -2.46
C VAL A 55 -5.53 -24.86 -3.83
N THR A 56 -6.60 -24.13 -4.10
CA THR A 56 -6.73 -23.26 -5.28
C THR A 56 -6.62 -21.79 -4.86
N GLU A 57 -5.90 -21.02 -5.66
CA GLU A 57 -5.75 -19.58 -5.50
C GLU A 57 -6.15 -18.89 -6.79
N THR A 58 -6.81 -17.74 -6.68
CA THR A 58 -7.16 -16.88 -7.81
C THR A 58 -7.04 -15.43 -7.37
N GLU A 59 -6.70 -14.56 -8.31
CA GLU A 59 -6.66 -13.12 -8.08
C GLU A 59 -8.01 -12.49 -8.40
N LEU A 60 -8.46 -11.57 -7.55
CA LEU A 60 -9.64 -10.74 -7.79
C LEU A 60 -9.17 -9.31 -8.02
N MET A 61 -9.43 -8.79 -9.21
CA MET A 61 -9.04 -7.44 -9.60
C MET A 61 -10.26 -6.53 -9.69
N ILE A 62 -10.14 -5.35 -9.10
CA ILE A 62 -11.13 -4.28 -9.21
C ILE A 62 -10.41 -3.07 -9.78
N ARG A 63 -11.07 -2.39 -10.72
CA ARG A 63 -10.61 -1.09 -11.23
C ARG A 63 -11.20 0.01 -10.36
N MET A 64 -10.34 0.91 -9.88
CA MET A 64 -10.76 2.14 -9.22
C MET A 64 -10.64 3.29 -10.21
N ASP A 65 -11.76 3.96 -10.47
CA ASP A 65 -11.81 5.17 -11.28
C ASP A 65 -11.86 6.38 -10.35
N TYR A 66 -10.78 7.16 -10.34
CA TYR A 66 -10.70 8.42 -9.59
C TYR A 66 -11.05 9.59 -10.51
N GLN A 67 -11.87 10.52 -10.04
CA GLN A 67 -12.26 11.69 -10.83
C GLN A 67 -11.10 12.67 -11.04
N ASN A 68 -10.26 12.81 -10.02
CA ASN A 68 -9.10 13.70 -9.98
C ASN A 68 -8.20 13.29 -8.80
N PHE A 69 -7.12 14.06 -8.58
CA PHE A 69 -6.21 13.82 -7.46
C PHE A 69 -6.89 13.92 -6.09
N ASP A 70 -7.79 14.87 -5.89
CA ASP A 70 -8.42 15.10 -4.59
C ASP A 70 -9.31 13.90 -4.19
N ASP A 71 -10.00 13.30 -5.16
CA ASP A 71 -10.78 12.06 -4.96
C ASP A 71 -9.89 10.87 -4.53
N TYR A 72 -8.70 10.75 -5.13
CA TYR A 72 -7.69 9.78 -4.72
C TYR A 72 -7.11 10.08 -3.33
N TRP A 73 -6.79 11.34 -3.05
CA TRP A 73 -5.99 11.74 -1.90
C TRP A 73 -6.79 11.95 -0.63
N ALA A 74 -8.05 12.40 -0.73
CA ALA A 74 -8.91 12.74 0.41
C ALA A 74 -8.97 11.64 1.51
N PRO A 75 -9.23 10.36 1.21
CA PRO A 75 -9.26 9.32 2.25
C PRO A 75 -7.89 9.12 2.92
N ILE A 76 -6.80 9.20 2.15
CA ILE A 76 -5.43 9.06 2.68
C ILE A 76 -5.12 10.24 3.60
N ALA A 77 -5.37 11.47 3.16
CA ALA A 77 -5.14 12.68 3.93
C ALA A 77 -6.00 12.73 5.22
N ALA A 78 -7.21 12.17 5.17
CA ALA A 78 -8.11 12.05 6.32
C ALA A 78 -7.65 11.01 7.37
N GLY A 79 -6.60 10.24 7.09
CA GLY A 79 -6.06 9.25 8.03
C GLY A 79 -6.60 7.84 7.84
N GLU A 80 -7.29 7.55 6.73
CA GLU A 80 -7.87 6.24 6.49
C GLU A 80 -6.84 5.19 6.07
N GLY A 81 -7.03 3.97 6.58
CA GLY A 81 -6.18 2.83 6.25
C GLY A 81 -4.71 2.98 6.69
N PRO A 82 -3.82 2.08 6.24
CA PRO A 82 -2.41 2.11 6.60
C PRO A 82 -1.68 3.37 6.12
N LEU A 83 -2.04 3.88 4.93
CA LEU A 83 -1.43 5.07 4.34
C LEU A 83 -1.83 6.33 5.11
N GLY A 84 -3.11 6.49 5.43
CA GLY A 84 -3.55 7.62 6.22
C GLY A 84 -3.00 7.58 7.65
N LYS A 85 -2.90 6.40 8.28
CA LYS A 85 -2.20 6.26 9.57
C LYS A 85 -0.77 6.80 9.51
N TYR A 86 -0.03 6.54 8.43
CA TYR A 86 1.30 7.14 8.26
C TYR A 86 1.23 8.67 8.16
N MET A 87 0.29 9.22 7.38
CA MET A 87 0.08 10.67 7.30
C MET A 87 -0.18 11.30 8.67
N THR A 88 -0.87 10.59 9.58
CA THR A 88 -1.11 11.11 10.94
C THR A 88 0.17 11.28 11.77
N THR A 89 1.24 10.54 11.45
CA THR A 89 2.53 10.63 12.17
C THR A 89 3.41 11.80 11.71
N LEU A 90 3.11 12.36 10.55
CA LEU A 90 3.86 13.48 9.97
C LEU A 90 3.41 14.81 10.57
N ASP A 91 4.35 15.74 10.71
CA ASP A 91 4.05 17.12 11.07
C ASP A 91 3.38 17.89 9.89
N ALA A 92 2.92 19.12 10.14
CA ALA A 92 2.19 19.90 9.15
C ALA A 92 3.02 20.21 7.87
N ALA A 93 4.33 20.46 8.02
CA ALA A 93 5.21 20.74 6.89
C ALA A 93 5.49 19.47 6.09
N GLU A 94 5.70 18.34 6.77
CA GLU A 94 5.89 17.03 6.17
C GLU A 94 4.66 16.56 5.39
N ARG A 95 3.45 16.76 5.94
CA ARG A 95 2.19 16.44 5.24
C ARG A 95 2.04 17.24 3.96
N THR A 96 2.28 18.56 4.03
CA THR A 96 2.20 19.46 2.86
C THR A 96 3.19 19.04 1.77
N ARG A 97 4.44 18.74 2.17
CA ARG A 97 5.47 18.27 1.23
C ARG A 97 5.13 16.93 0.61
N THR A 98 4.57 16.01 1.40
CA THR A 98 4.16 14.68 0.92
C THR A 98 3.04 14.79 -0.11
N GLU A 99 1.99 15.56 0.18
CA GLU A 99 0.90 15.79 -0.76
C GLU A 99 1.40 16.35 -2.10
N ALA A 100 2.24 17.39 -2.05
CA ALA A 100 2.82 17.98 -3.25
C ALA A 100 3.62 16.95 -4.06
N ALA A 101 4.43 16.14 -3.39
CA ALA A 101 5.26 15.12 -4.05
C ALA A 101 4.47 13.93 -4.61
N VAL A 102 3.28 13.62 -4.07
CA VAL A 102 2.42 12.56 -4.62
C VAL A 102 1.61 13.08 -5.82
N ARG A 103 1.39 14.39 -5.90
CA ARG A 103 0.66 15.05 -6.98
C ARG A 103 1.51 15.28 -8.24
N ASP A 104 2.81 15.50 -8.09
CA ASP A 104 3.79 15.69 -9.20
C ASP A 104 4.01 14.40 -10.03
#